data_AF-A0A257A4C9-F1
#
_entry.id   AF-A0A257A4C9-F1
#
_cell.length_a   1.000
_cell.length_b   1.000
_cell.length_c   1.000
_cell.angle_alpha   90.00
_cell.angle_beta   90.00
_cell.angle_gamma   90.00
#
_symmetry.space_group_name_H-M   'P 1'
#
loop_
_entity.id
_entity.type
_entity.pdbx_description
1 polymer ?
#
loop_
_entity_poly.entity_id
_entity_poly.type
_entity_poly.pdbx_seq_one_letter_code
_entity_poly.pdbx_strand_id
1 'polypeptide(L)'
;MTRICTIKDGYAMLNGVKIKCIPMIGVIGVAGYEEVSCGVPGRHGGNMDTNLMRKGAILYLPVFRDGALFAVGDLHAVMSDGEVCVTGCEVSGKVTVELDVMKNLAPSWPVLEFGENYYLLVSHEDINKAFREGIKLAVKILEHSLGISWEDAY
;
A
#
# COMPACT_ATOMS: atom_id res chain seq x y z
N MET A 1 15.30 6.23 -19.51
CA MET A 1 16.11 5.12 -20.08
C MET A 1 15.93 3.93 -19.16
N THR A 2 15.30 2.86 -19.63
CA THR A 2 15.10 1.63 -18.85
C THR A 2 16.41 0.86 -18.72
N ARG A 3 16.68 0.30 -17.53
CA ARG A 3 17.82 -0.58 -17.29
C ARG A 3 17.35 -1.94 -16.81
N ILE A 4 18.00 -2.99 -17.31
CA ILE A 4 17.74 -4.37 -16.86
C ILE A 4 18.62 -4.63 -15.65
N CYS A 5 17.99 -5.01 -14.53
CA CYS A 5 18.65 -5.44 -13.31
C CYS A 5 18.58 -6.98 -13.22
N THR A 6 19.73 -7.65 -13.19
CA THR A 6 19.75 -9.11 -12.96
C THR A 6 19.52 -9.38 -11.48
N ILE A 7 18.56 -10.24 -11.16
CA ILE A 7 18.33 -10.71 -9.79
C ILE A 7 19.04 -12.04 -9.59
N LYS A 8 19.89 -12.13 -8.56
CA LYS A 8 20.63 -13.33 -8.22
C LYS A 8 20.84 -13.42 -6.71
N ASP A 9 20.60 -14.60 -6.14
CA ASP A 9 20.82 -14.90 -4.72
C ASP A 9 20.13 -13.91 -3.75
N GLY A 10 18.97 -13.38 -4.14
CA GLY A 10 18.22 -12.39 -3.36
C GLY A 10 18.73 -10.95 -3.46
N TYR A 11 19.55 -10.64 -4.48
CA TYR A 11 20.05 -9.28 -4.74
C TYR A 11 19.77 -8.86 -6.18
N ALA A 12 19.37 -7.60 -6.36
CA ALA A 12 19.33 -6.93 -7.65
C ALA A 12 20.71 -6.32 -7.94
N MET A 13 21.26 -6.62 -9.12
CA MET A 13 22.56 -6.14 -9.57
C MET A 13 22.39 -4.90 -10.46
N LEU A 14 22.85 -3.74 -9.98
CA LEU A 14 22.80 -2.48 -10.72
C LEU A 14 24.19 -1.83 -10.77
N ASN A 15 24.81 -1.76 -11.95
CA ASN A 15 26.14 -1.15 -12.15
C ASN A 15 27.22 -1.67 -11.18
N GLY A 16 27.21 -2.97 -10.89
CA GLY A 16 28.15 -3.59 -9.94
C GLY A 16 27.78 -3.41 -8.46
N VAL A 17 26.73 -2.65 -8.15
CA VAL A 17 26.15 -2.54 -6.81
C VAL A 17 25.17 -3.67 -6.57
N LYS A 18 25.26 -4.28 -5.38
CA LYS A 18 24.30 -5.29 -4.90
C LYS A 18 23.25 -4.62 -4.02
N ILE A 19 22.00 -4.65 -4.45
CA ILE A 19 20.87 -4.13 -3.68
C ILE A 19 20.07 -5.33 -3.17
N LYS A 20 19.89 -5.45 -1.85
CA LYS A 20 19.12 -6.56 -1.27
C LYS A 20 17.68 -6.47 -1.75
N CYS A 21 17.17 -7.56 -2.33
CA CYS A 21 15.77 -7.65 -2.71
C CYS A 21 14.90 -7.72 -1.47
N ILE A 22 13.87 -6.90 -1.47
CA ILE A 22 12.80 -6.87 -0.48
C ILE A 22 11.51 -6.86 -1.32
N PRO A 23 11.06 -8.03 -1.80
CA PRO A 23 9.95 -8.08 -2.74
C PRO A 23 8.66 -7.52 -2.14
N MET A 24 7.95 -6.71 -2.91
CA MET A 24 6.70 -6.07 -2.50
C MET A 24 5.69 -6.03 -3.66
N ILE A 25 4.46 -5.66 -3.33
CA ILE A 25 3.35 -5.46 -4.25
C ILE A 25 3.10 -3.95 -4.39
N GLY A 26 3.22 -3.39 -5.60
CA GLY A 26 2.92 -1.99 -5.91
C GLY A 26 1.42 -1.73 -6.09
N VAL A 27 0.76 -2.59 -6.88
CA VAL A 27 -0.68 -2.50 -7.18
C VAL A 27 -1.45 -3.62 -6.47
N ILE A 28 -2.32 -3.24 -5.55
CA ILE A 28 -3.26 -4.16 -4.88
C ILE A 28 -4.53 -3.42 -4.51
N GLY A 29 -5.70 -4.02 -4.82
CA GLY A 29 -6.95 -3.33 -4.58
C GLY A 29 -8.20 -4.16 -4.86
N VAL A 30 -9.33 -3.49 -4.73
CA VAL A 30 -10.69 -3.99 -5.00
C VAL A 30 -11.39 -3.03 -5.96
N ALA A 31 -12.52 -3.43 -6.55
CA ALA A 31 -13.30 -2.51 -7.38
C ALA A 31 -13.92 -1.39 -6.54
N GLY A 32 -13.73 -0.15 -7.01
CA GLY A 32 -14.40 1.03 -6.47
C GLY A 32 -15.84 1.21 -6.99
N TYR A 33 -16.44 2.35 -6.64
CA TYR A 33 -17.71 2.76 -7.25
C TYR A 33 -17.54 3.19 -8.70
N GLU A 34 -16.44 3.84 -9.04
CA GLU A 34 -16.13 4.30 -10.39
C GLU A 34 -15.02 3.44 -11.01
N GLU A 35 -14.94 3.45 -12.34
CA GLU A 35 -13.82 2.86 -13.06
C GLU A 35 -12.56 3.73 -12.89
N VAL A 36 -11.46 3.12 -12.47
CA VAL A 36 -10.20 3.79 -12.21
C VAL A 36 -9.07 2.97 -12.83
N SER A 37 -8.11 3.65 -13.45
CA SER A 37 -6.90 3.02 -13.98
C SER A 37 -6.10 2.35 -12.86
N CYS A 38 -5.51 1.18 -13.12
CA CYS A 38 -4.66 0.48 -12.16
C CYS A 38 -3.51 1.34 -11.62
N GLY A 39 -3.04 2.33 -12.38
CA GLY A 39 -1.95 3.24 -12.01
C GLY A 39 -2.35 4.39 -11.07
N VAL A 40 -3.61 4.44 -10.60
CA VAL A 40 -4.10 5.51 -9.72
C VAL A 40 -4.49 4.91 -8.36
N PRO A 41 -3.82 5.29 -7.26
CA PRO A 41 -4.24 4.86 -5.94
C PRO A 41 -5.49 5.61 -5.45
N GLY A 42 -6.18 5.01 -4.50
CA GLY A 42 -7.32 5.63 -3.83
C GLY A 42 -7.86 4.79 -2.68
N ARG A 43 -9.10 5.10 -2.27
CA ARG A 43 -9.78 4.35 -1.20
C ARG A 43 -9.93 2.85 -1.49
N HIS A 44 -9.88 2.47 -2.76
CA HIS A 44 -9.99 1.10 -3.25
C HIS A 44 -8.64 0.35 -3.31
N GLY A 45 -7.55 0.95 -2.83
CA GLY A 45 -6.20 0.46 -3.04
C GLY A 45 -5.63 1.04 -4.33
N GLY A 46 -5.22 0.16 -5.26
CA GLY A 46 -4.63 0.56 -6.54
C GLY A 46 -3.11 0.70 -6.43
N ASN A 47 -2.53 1.63 -7.20
CA ASN A 47 -1.08 1.85 -7.28
C ASN A 47 -0.53 2.61 -6.06
N MET A 48 -0.51 1.94 -4.91
CA MET A 48 -0.14 2.56 -3.63
C MET A 48 1.37 2.60 -3.39
N ASP A 49 2.14 1.76 -4.09
CA ASP A 49 3.62 1.71 -4.03
C ASP A 49 4.17 1.88 -2.60
N THR A 50 3.57 1.11 -1.70
CA THR A 50 3.93 1.13 -0.28
C THR A 50 4.93 0.02 -0.01
N ASN A 51 6.19 0.37 0.30
CA ASN A 51 7.28 -0.61 0.46
C ASN A 51 7.08 -1.63 1.59
N LEU A 52 6.13 -1.36 2.50
CA LEU A 52 5.71 -2.27 3.57
C LEU A 52 4.68 -3.32 3.09
N MET A 53 4.14 -3.19 1.87
CA MET A 53 3.23 -4.16 1.26
C MET A 53 3.99 -5.40 0.76
N ARG A 54 4.51 -6.18 1.71
CA ARG A 54 5.37 -7.35 1.49
C ARG A 54 4.92 -8.52 2.36
N LYS A 55 5.57 -9.69 2.22
CA LYS A 55 5.23 -10.90 2.98
C LYS A 55 5.11 -10.60 4.49
N GLY A 56 3.98 -10.99 5.07
CA GLY A 56 3.64 -10.76 6.48
C GLY A 56 2.78 -9.51 6.73
N ALA A 57 2.53 -8.69 5.70
CA ALA A 57 1.55 -7.61 5.75
C ALA A 57 0.11 -8.13 5.70
N ILE A 58 -0.79 -7.43 6.38
CA ILE A 58 -2.24 -7.56 6.25
C ILE A 58 -2.79 -6.23 5.73
N LEU A 59 -3.55 -6.26 4.64
CA LEU A 59 -4.17 -5.07 4.06
C LEU A 59 -5.68 -5.12 4.24
N TYR A 60 -6.21 -4.11 4.92
CA TYR A 60 -7.64 -3.89 5.11
C TYR A 60 -8.15 -2.93 4.05
N LEU A 61 -9.06 -3.40 3.20
CA LEU A 61 -9.68 -2.60 2.14
C LEU A 61 -11.19 -2.46 2.39
N PRO A 62 -11.77 -1.27 2.19
CA PRO A 62 -13.22 -1.13 2.13
C PRO A 62 -13.79 -1.86 0.89
N VAL A 63 -14.93 -2.53 1.06
CA VAL A 63 -15.64 -3.23 -0.03
C VAL A 63 -16.74 -2.33 -0.58
N PHE A 64 -16.64 -1.96 -1.87
CA PHE A 64 -17.61 -1.07 -2.53
C PHE A 64 -18.59 -1.81 -3.46
N ARG A 65 -18.23 -3.02 -3.88
CA ARG A 65 -18.97 -3.85 -4.84
C ARG A 65 -19.07 -5.28 -4.31
N ASP A 66 -20.15 -5.97 -4.67
CA ASP A 66 -20.36 -7.37 -4.29
C ASP A 66 -19.18 -8.23 -4.77
N GLY A 67 -18.68 -9.08 -3.86
CA GLY A 67 -17.52 -9.93 -4.10
C GLY A 67 -16.18 -9.18 -4.09
N ALA A 68 -16.17 -7.87 -3.80
CA ALA A 68 -15.01 -6.96 -3.78
C ALA A 68 -14.27 -6.79 -5.12
N LEU A 69 -14.20 -7.82 -5.96
CA LEU A 69 -13.49 -7.85 -7.24
C LEU A 69 -12.00 -7.53 -7.04
N PHE A 70 -11.35 -8.29 -6.15
CA PHE A 70 -9.94 -8.16 -5.80
C PHE A 70 -9.00 -8.36 -7.00
N ALA A 71 -7.96 -7.53 -7.09
CA ALA A 71 -6.89 -7.64 -8.07
C ALA A 71 -5.53 -7.26 -7.47
N VAL A 72 -4.45 -7.83 -8.03
CA VAL A 72 -3.07 -7.61 -7.62
C VAL A 72 -2.12 -7.67 -8.81
N GLY A 73 -1.08 -6.84 -8.80
CA GLY A 73 -0.07 -6.76 -9.85
C GLY A 73 1.15 -5.97 -9.41
N ASP A 74 1.97 -5.60 -10.41
CA ASP A 74 3.07 -4.64 -10.25
C ASP A 74 4.04 -5.00 -9.12
N LEU A 75 4.79 -6.08 -9.32
CA LEU A 75 5.70 -6.56 -8.30
C LEU A 75 7.06 -5.89 -8.44
N HIS A 76 7.60 -5.39 -7.33
CA HIS A 76 8.95 -4.86 -7.26
C HIS A 76 9.84 -5.83 -6.52
N ALA A 77 11.01 -6.17 -7.08
CA ALA A 77 12.03 -6.92 -6.35
C ALA A 77 12.67 -6.08 -5.24
N VAL A 78 12.72 -4.76 -5.45
CA VAL A 78 13.12 -3.75 -4.46
C VAL A 78 12.59 -2.39 -4.92
N MET A 79 12.05 -1.63 -3.98
CA MET A 79 11.64 -0.24 -4.12
C MET A 79 11.68 0.40 -2.72
N SER A 80 11.96 1.70 -2.65
CA SER A 80 12.03 2.48 -1.41
C SER A 80 10.96 3.55 -1.38
N ASP A 81 10.82 4.24 -0.24
CA ASP A 81 9.84 5.31 -0.07
C ASP A 81 9.93 6.37 -1.16
N GLY A 82 8.76 6.77 -1.65
CA GLY A 82 8.57 7.88 -2.57
C GLY A 82 8.79 7.56 -4.05
N GLU A 83 9.38 6.41 -4.39
CA GLU A 83 9.54 5.94 -5.78
C GLU A 83 9.95 7.06 -6.77
N VAL A 84 10.92 7.88 -6.35
CA VAL A 84 11.18 9.19 -6.98
C VAL A 84 11.61 9.11 -8.45
N CYS A 85 12.04 7.93 -8.91
CA CYS A 85 12.41 7.66 -10.29
C CYS A 85 11.30 7.02 -11.13
N VAL A 86 10.04 7.06 -10.67
CA VAL A 86 8.82 6.60 -11.36
C VAL A 86 8.66 5.07 -11.43
N THR A 87 9.69 4.32 -11.06
CA THR A 87 9.67 2.84 -11.12
C THR A 87 10.50 2.26 -9.99
N GLY A 88 10.14 1.05 -9.56
CA GLY A 88 10.98 0.19 -8.76
C GLY A 88 11.91 -0.69 -9.60
N CYS A 89 12.44 -1.74 -8.97
CA CYS A 89 13.03 -2.85 -9.72
C CYS A 89 11.90 -3.79 -10.18
N GLU A 90 11.25 -3.43 -11.29
CA GLU A 90 10.10 -4.14 -11.88
C GLU A 90 10.36 -5.62 -12.17
N VAL A 91 9.44 -6.49 -11.75
CA VAL A 91 9.54 -7.94 -11.98
C VAL A 91 8.19 -8.61 -12.20
N SER A 92 8.21 -9.72 -12.94
CA SER A 92 7.13 -10.71 -12.87
C SER A 92 7.33 -11.62 -11.65
N GLY A 93 6.24 -12.19 -11.15
CA GLY A 93 6.29 -13.07 -10.00
C GLY A 93 4.96 -13.75 -9.70
N LYS A 94 4.88 -14.35 -8.52
CA LYS A 94 3.67 -14.98 -8.00
C LYS A 94 3.44 -14.50 -6.59
N VAL A 95 2.19 -14.17 -6.28
CA VAL A 95 1.74 -13.81 -4.94
C VAL A 95 0.74 -14.86 -4.49
N THR A 96 0.81 -15.23 -3.22
CA THR A 96 -0.24 -15.99 -2.54
C THR A 96 -0.79 -15.10 -1.45
N VAL A 97 -2.10 -14.87 -1.49
CA VAL A 97 -2.84 -14.08 -0.50
C VAL A 97 -3.93 -14.94 0.11
N GLU A 98 -4.29 -14.61 1.35
CA GLU A 98 -5.50 -15.06 2.01
C GLU A 98 -6.48 -13.89 2.02
N LEU A 99 -7.75 -14.16 1.72
CA LEU A 99 -8.80 -13.15 1.69
C LEU A 99 -9.86 -13.53 2.71
N ASP A 100 -10.14 -12.62 3.64
CA ASP A 100 -11.21 -12.74 4.63
C ASP A 100 -12.13 -11.51 4.58
N VAL A 101 -13.39 -11.69 4.98
CA VAL A 101 -14.42 -10.65 4.95
C VAL A 101 -14.79 -10.24 6.37
N MET A 102 -14.40 -9.02 6.73
CA MET A 102 -14.82 -8.39 7.98
C MET A 102 -16.17 -7.71 7.81
N LYS A 103 -17.15 -8.08 8.64
CA LYS A 103 -18.48 -7.45 8.65
C LYS A 103 -18.53 -6.32 9.67
N ASN A 104 -19.35 -5.30 9.37
CA ASN A 104 -19.58 -4.13 10.23
C ASN A 104 -18.36 -3.26 10.52
N LEU A 105 -17.30 -3.39 9.72
CA LEU A 105 -16.10 -2.57 9.79
C LEU A 105 -15.66 -2.25 8.36
N ALA A 106 -15.56 -0.97 8.04
CA ALA A 106 -15.02 -0.51 6.77
C ALA A 106 -14.13 0.71 7.02
N PRO A 107 -12.80 0.58 6.85
CA PRO A 107 -11.94 1.74 7.00
C PRO A 107 -12.20 2.71 5.84
N SER A 108 -12.09 4.01 6.10
CA SER A 108 -12.35 5.01 5.06
C SER A 108 -11.26 5.01 3.98
N TRP A 109 -10.04 4.57 4.33
CA TRP A 109 -8.87 4.40 3.47
C TRP A 109 -8.27 3.01 3.71
N PRO A 110 -7.45 2.48 2.78
CA PRO A 110 -6.69 1.27 3.04
C PRO A 110 -5.86 1.41 4.32
N VAL A 111 -5.89 0.37 5.15
CA VAL A 111 -5.05 0.29 6.35
C VAL A 111 -4.14 -0.90 6.18
N LEU A 112 -2.85 -0.68 6.36
CA LEU A 112 -1.83 -1.73 6.33
C LEU A 112 -1.43 -2.05 7.76
N GLU A 113 -1.46 -3.32 8.13
CA GLU A 113 -0.86 -3.83 9.36
C GLU A 113 0.43 -4.56 9.01
N PHE A 114 1.51 -4.19 9.69
CA PHE A 114 2.81 -4.83 9.52
C PHE A 114 3.61 -4.81 10.83
N GLY A 115 3.90 -6.01 11.36
CA GLY A 115 4.47 -6.15 12.71
C GLY A 115 3.44 -5.73 13.76
N GLU A 116 3.82 -4.81 14.64
CA GLU A 116 2.95 -4.27 15.71
C GLU A 116 2.33 -2.92 15.33
N ASN A 117 2.48 -2.49 14.07
CA ASN A 117 2.09 -1.16 13.61
C ASN A 117 0.95 -1.21 12.60
N TYR A 118 0.11 -0.18 12.65
CA TYR A 118 -0.90 0.11 11.64
C TYR A 118 -0.53 1.39 10.88
N TYR A 119 -0.69 1.35 9.55
CA TYR A 119 -0.36 2.41 8.63
C TYR A 119 -1.61 2.82 7.84
N LEU A 120 -1.99 4.09 7.94
CA LEU A 120 -3.10 4.65 7.16
C LEU A 120 -2.57 5.05 5.78
N LEU A 121 -3.05 4.40 4.73
CA LEU A 121 -2.60 4.67 3.37
C LEU A 121 -3.57 5.65 2.70
N VAL A 122 -3.20 6.93 2.70
CA VAL A 122 -4.03 8.01 2.17
C VAL A 122 -3.38 8.58 0.92
N SER A 123 -4.14 8.62 -0.18
CA SER A 123 -3.65 9.07 -1.49
C SER A 123 -4.45 10.27 -1.98
N HIS A 124 -3.76 11.31 -2.42
CA HIS A 124 -4.34 12.50 -3.03
C HIS A 124 -3.41 12.99 -4.14
N GLU A 125 -3.94 13.85 -5.01
CA GLU A 125 -3.19 14.53 -6.07
C GLU A 125 -2.09 15.47 -5.55
N ASP A 126 -2.16 15.84 -4.26
CA ASP A 126 -1.16 16.64 -3.56
C ASP A 126 -0.78 15.97 -2.24
N ILE A 127 0.52 15.88 -1.99
CA ILE A 127 1.06 15.21 -0.80
C ILE A 127 0.63 15.92 0.50
N ASN A 128 0.45 17.24 0.49
CA ASN A 128 -0.01 17.95 1.69
C ASN A 128 -1.48 17.64 2.00
N LYS A 129 -2.32 17.43 0.99
CA LYS A 129 -3.70 16.94 1.19
C LYS A 129 -3.70 15.53 1.79
N ALA A 130 -2.87 14.63 1.25
CA ALA A 130 -2.72 13.28 1.78
C ALA A 130 -2.29 13.30 3.26
N PHE A 131 -1.26 14.07 3.61
CA PHE A 131 -0.82 14.20 5.00
C PHE A 131 -1.90 14.78 5.91
N ARG A 132 -2.58 15.86 5.49
CA ARG A 132 -3.62 16.50 6.30
C ARG A 132 -4.78 15.56 6.59
N GLU A 133 -5.24 14.78 5.61
CA GLU A 133 -6.30 13.79 5.83
C GLU A 133 -5.81 12.61 6.67
N GLY A 134 -4.60 12.10 6.40
CA GLY A 134 -3.99 11.02 7.18
C GLY A 134 -3.85 11.35 8.66
N ILE A 135 -3.33 12.55 8.99
CA ILE A 135 -3.20 13.02 10.38
C ILE A 135 -4.58 13.16 11.02
N LYS A 136 -5.55 13.79 10.33
CA LYS A 136 -6.91 13.92 10.86
C LYS A 136 -7.56 12.56 11.14
N LEU A 137 -7.30 11.56 10.30
CA LEU A 137 -7.80 10.21 10.48
C LEU A 137 -7.13 9.52 11.67
N ALA A 138 -5.80 9.64 11.82
CA ALA A 138 -5.07 9.09 12.96
C ALA A 138 -5.58 9.64 14.29
N VAL A 139 -5.73 10.97 14.40
CA VAL A 139 -6.25 11.63 15.60
C VAL A 139 -7.64 11.12 15.95
N LYS A 140 -8.55 11.05 14.97
CA LYS A 140 -9.92 10.52 15.19
C LYS A 140 -9.92 9.07 15.64
N ILE A 141 -9.03 8.23 15.10
CA ILE A 141 -8.91 6.83 15.49
C ILE A 141 -8.42 6.73 16.93
N LEU A 142 -7.43 7.52 17.33
CA LEU A 142 -6.91 7.55 18.70
C LEU A 142 -7.96 8.07 19.70
N GLU A 143 -8.61 9.18 19.38
CA GLU A 143 -9.71 9.77 20.18
C GLU A 143 -10.79 8.72 20.46
N HIS A 144 -11.27 8.04 19.42
CA HIS A 144 -12.31 7.02 19.55
C HIS A 144 -11.82 5.75 20.27
N SER A 145 -10.62 5.27 19.94
CA SER A 145 -10.13 3.97 20.44
C SER A 145 -9.66 4.03 21.89
N LEU A 146 -9.17 5.19 22.32
CA LEU A 146 -8.64 5.39 23.68
C LEU A 146 -9.61 6.18 24.57
N GLY A 147 -10.67 6.78 24.02
CA GLY A 147 -11.61 7.61 24.77
C GLY A 147 -10.97 8.88 25.34
N ILE A 148 -9.96 9.41 24.66
CA ILE A 148 -9.21 10.61 25.04
C ILE A 148 -9.74 11.84 24.30
N SER A 149 -9.37 13.05 24.74
CA SER A 149 -9.74 14.26 24.02
C SER A 149 -9.00 14.38 22.69
N TRP A 150 -9.49 15.27 21.82
CA TRP A 150 -8.80 15.61 20.58
C TRP A 150 -7.38 16.15 20.85
N GLU A 151 -7.22 16.97 21.89
CA GLU A 151 -5.93 17.56 22.28
C GLU A 151 -4.90 16.51 22.72
N ASP A 152 -5.35 15.45 23.41
CA ASP A 152 -4.46 14.35 23.83
C ASP A 152 -4.12 13.40 22.67
N ALA A 153 -4.99 13.34 21.65
CA ALA A 153 -4.80 12.50 20.47
C ALA A 153 -3.93 13.17 19.37
N TYR A 154 -3.77 14.50 19.41
CA TYR A 154 -3.05 15.32 18.40
C TYR A 154 -1.56 15.50 18.74
#